data_AF-A0A645H8N4-F1
#
_entry.id   AF-A0A645H8N4-F1
#
_cell.length_a   1.000
_cell.length_b   1.000
_cell.length_c   1.000
_cell.angle_alpha   90.00
_cell.angle_beta   90.00
_cell.angle_gamma   90.00
#
_symmetry.space_group_name_H-M   'P 1'
#
loop_
_entity.id
_entity.type
_entity.pdbx_description
1 polymer ?
#
loop_
_entity_poly.entity_id
_entity_poly.type
_entity_poly.pdbx_seq_one_letter_code
_entity_poly.pdbx_strand_id
1 'polypeptide(L)'
;MHLDEYITRRRQLAKQYDEMLKGTDLILPFEAAYGNHAYYIYVVRHPERDYVMEELKKHDIIVNISYPWPIHTMTGYAHYGLGDGSLPVTEKVAKEIFSLPMYPSLTDEQQKIVVEKLKKICNKKR
;
A
#
# COMPACT_ATOMS: atom_id res chain seq x y z
N MET A 1 -1.97 -28.24 -4.56
CA MET A 1 -2.67 -26.93 -4.47
C MET A 1 -1.94 -26.13 -3.40
N HIS A 2 -1.15 -25.12 -3.77
CA HIS A 2 -0.16 -24.44 -2.90
C HIS A 2 -0.73 -23.19 -2.20
N LEU A 3 -2.04 -23.13 -1.96
CA LEU A 3 -2.69 -21.92 -1.46
C LEU A 3 -2.20 -21.54 -0.06
N ASP A 4 -2.10 -22.50 0.85
CA ASP A 4 -1.67 -22.26 2.22
C ASP A 4 -0.21 -21.81 2.30
N GLU A 5 0.66 -22.39 1.47
CA GLU A 5 2.06 -21.99 1.34
C GLU A 5 2.17 -20.54 0.82
N TYR A 6 1.35 -20.17 -0.16
CA TYR A 6 1.33 -18.82 -0.72
C TYR A 6 0.83 -17.78 0.29
N ILE A 7 -0.21 -18.10 1.06
CA ILE A 7 -0.70 -17.23 2.14
C ILE A 7 0.36 -17.10 3.22
N THR A 8 0.98 -18.22 3.63
CA THR A 8 2.06 -18.22 4.62
C THR A 8 3.22 -17.33 4.19
N ARG A 9 3.67 -17.46 2.93
CA ARG A 9 4.74 -16.62 2.39
C ARG A 9 4.38 -15.15 2.33
N ARG A 10 3.16 -14.79 1.92
CA ARG A 10 2.69 -13.40 1.94
C ARG A 10 2.65 -12.80 3.35
N ARG A 11 2.25 -13.59 4.35
CA ARG A 11 2.26 -13.17 5.75
C ARG A 11 3.67 -12.95 6.29
N GLN A 12 4.63 -13.79 5.89
CA GLN A 12 6.06 -13.57 6.20
C GLN A 12 6.57 -12.26 5.60
N LEU A 13 6.29 -12.02 4.32
CA LEU A 13 6.64 -10.78 3.63
C LEU A 13 5.98 -9.56 4.29
N ALA A 14 4.70 -9.64 4.66
CA ALA A 14 3.99 -8.54 5.32
C ALA A 14 4.66 -8.18 6.66
N LYS A 15 4.94 -9.18 7.50
CA LYS A 15 5.65 -8.97 8.77
C LYS A 15 7.04 -8.36 8.57
N GLN A 16 7.77 -8.82 7.55
CA GLN A 16 9.06 -8.27 7.17
C GLN A 16 8.96 -6.79 6.75
N TYR A 17 7.94 -6.42 5.97
CA TYR A 17 7.67 -5.01 5.67
C TYR A 17 7.35 -4.20 6.92
N ASP A 18 6.49 -4.71 7.82
CA ASP A 18 6.13 -4.03 9.08
C ASP A 18 7.37 -3.71 9.92
N GLU A 19 8.25 -4.70 10.10
CA GLU A 19 9.48 -4.57 10.87
C GLU A 19 10.47 -3.62 10.20
N MET A 20 10.68 -3.79 8.89
CA MET A 20 11.68 -3.03 8.17
C MET A 20 11.28 -1.57 7.93
N LEU A 21 10.01 -1.29 7.64
CA LEU A 21 9.52 0.07 7.37
C LEU A 21 9.16 0.84 8.64
N LYS A 22 9.24 0.19 9.81
CA LYS A 22 9.04 0.85 11.10
C LYS A 22 9.92 2.10 11.23
N GLY A 23 9.31 3.22 11.59
CA GLY A 23 10.00 4.48 11.80
C GLY A 23 10.08 5.40 10.58
N THR A 24 9.65 4.95 9.40
CA THR A 24 9.36 5.84 8.26
C THR A 24 8.13 6.71 8.54
N ASP A 25 7.83 7.66 7.65
CA ASP A 25 6.58 8.44 7.63
C ASP A 25 5.43 7.72 6.91
N LEU A 26 5.65 6.50 6.41
CA LEU A 26 4.60 5.65 5.86
C LEU A 26 3.63 5.21 6.96
N ILE A 27 2.33 5.28 6.66
CA ILE A 27 1.31 4.60 7.46
C ILE A 27 1.20 3.18 6.92
N LEU A 28 1.58 2.21 7.74
CA LEU A 28 1.58 0.79 7.41
C LEU A 28 0.18 0.17 7.61
N PRO A 29 -0.16 -0.92 6.90
CA PRO A 29 -1.42 -1.61 7.10
C PRO A 29 -1.50 -2.18 8.52
N PHE A 30 -2.72 -2.32 9.02
CA PHE A 30 -3.01 -2.92 10.32
C PHE A 30 -3.82 -4.19 10.14
N GLU A 31 -3.41 -5.27 10.81
CA GLU A 31 -4.14 -6.53 10.85
C GLU A 31 -5.03 -6.60 12.10
N ALA A 32 -6.34 -6.75 11.89
CA ALA A 32 -7.29 -6.84 12.99
C ALA A 32 -7.23 -8.19 13.70
N ALA A 33 -7.36 -8.19 15.04
CA ALA A 33 -7.18 -9.38 15.87
C ALA A 33 -8.21 -10.52 15.66
N TYR A 34 -9.32 -10.24 14.97
CA TYR A 34 -10.40 -11.22 14.78
C TYR A 34 -10.20 -12.14 13.56
N GLY A 35 -9.10 -12.02 12.82
CA GLY A 35 -8.87 -12.85 11.65
C GLY A 35 -7.43 -12.83 11.14
N ASN A 36 -7.15 -13.70 10.18
CA ASN A 36 -5.86 -13.77 9.50
C ASN A 36 -5.96 -13.10 8.12
N HIS A 37 -5.22 -12.03 7.93
CA HIS A 37 -5.13 -11.33 6.66
C HIS A 37 -4.33 -12.15 5.63
N ALA A 38 -4.90 -12.39 4.44
CA ALA A 38 -4.24 -13.15 3.38
C ALA A 38 -3.17 -12.34 2.61
N TYR A 39 -3.12 -11.02 2.86
CA TYR A 39 -2.22 -10.05 2.20
C TYR A 39 -2.20 -10.21 0.68
N TYR A 40 -3.39 -10.23 0.07
CA TYR A 40 -3.51 -10.17 -1.40
C TYR A 40 -2.78 -8.93 -1.96
N ILE A 41 -2.87 -7.82 -1.23
CA ILE A 41 -2.12 -6.59 -1.42
C ILE A 41 -1.58 -6.12 -0.07
N TYR A 42 -0.43 -5.45 -0.07
CA TYR A 42 0.12 -4.75 1.08
C TYR A 42 0.07 -3.25 0.82
N VAL A 43 -0.96 -2.59 1.36
CA VAL A 43 -1.29 -1.20 1.08
C VAL A 43 -0.71 -0.31 2.17
N VAL A 44 0.13 0.63 1.77
CA VAL A 44 0.65 1.70 2.64
C VAL A 44 0.00 3.02 2.27
N ARG A 45 0.11 4.03 3.15
CA ARG A 45 -0.33 5.40 2.85
C ARG A 45 0.77 6.41 3.07
N HIS A 46 0.80 7.44 2.22
CA HIS A 46 1.64 8.61 2.37
C HIS A 46 0.93 9.87 1.86
N PRO A 47 0.97 11.02 2.54
CA PRO A 47 0.37 12.27 2.06
C PRO A 47 0.90 12.73 0.70
N GLU A 48 2.18 12.47 0.42
CA GLU A 48 2.84 12.76 -0.85
C GLU A 48 2.95 11.49 -1.73
N ARG A 49 1.87 10.68 -1.80
CA ARG A 49 1.83 9.38 -2.49
C ARG A 49 2.40 9.42 -3.90
N ASP A 50 1.98 10.40 -4.69
CA ASP A 50 2.40 10.52 -6.10
C ASP A 50 3.91 10.76 -6.22
N TYR A 51 4.47 11.60 -5.35
CA TYR A 51 5.93 11.83 -5.27
C TYR A 51 6.67 10.54 -4.91
N VAL A 52 6.21 9.80 -3.90
CA VAL A 52 6.84 8.54 -3.49
C VAL A 52 6.83 7.52 -4.64
N MET A 53 5.70 7.39 -5.33
CA MET A 53 5.57 6.50 -6.48
C MET A 53 6.49 6.91 -7.63
N GLU A 54 6.63 8.21 -7.90
CA GLU A 54 7.54 8.73 -8.92
C GLU A 54 9.01 8.45 -8.59
N GLU A 55 9.42 8.65 -7.33
CA GLU A 55 10.77 8.34 -6.87
C GLU A 55 11.09 6.83 -6.94
N LEU A 56 10.14 5.97 -6.59
CA LEU A 56 10.29 4.52 -6.75
C LEU A 56 10.44 4.12 -8.22
N LYS A 57 9.68 4.76 -9.12
CA LYS A 57 9.75 4.50 -10.57
C LYS A 57 11.13 4.82 -11.15
N LYS A 58 11.84 5.84 -10.63
CA LYS A 58 13.24 6.16 -11.01
C LYS A 58 14.23 5.04 -10.64
N HIS A 59 13.80 4.08 -9.85
CA HIS A 59 14.56 2.89 -9.45
C HIS A 59 13.95 1.59 -9.98
N ASP A 60 13.15 1.67 -11.05
CA ASP A 60 12.47 0.52 -11.68
C ASP A 60 11.51 -0.23 -10.75
N ILE A 61 11.06 0.41 -9.66
CA ILE A 61 10.07 -0.13 -8.75
C ILE A 61 8.71 0.48 -9.09
N ILE A 62 7.91 -0.25 -9.86
CA ILE A 62 6.57 0.17 -10.26
C ILE A 62 5.56 -0.37 -9.24
N VAL A 63 4.83 0.54 -8.60
CA VAL A 63 3.76 0.24 -7.64
C VAL A 63 2.41 0.71 -8.18
N ASN A 64 1.32 0.16 -7.64
CA ASN A 64 -0.04 0.40 -8.13
C ASN A 64 -0.94 1.01 -7.06
N ILE A 65 -2.01 1.67 -7.49
CA ILE A 65 -3.07 2.18 -6.61
C ILE A 65 -4.29 1.28 -6.75
N SER A 66 -4.85 0.84 -5.62
CA SER A 66 -6.06 0.01 -5.56
C SER A 66 -7.00 0.58 -4.50
N TYR A 67 -7.82 1.59 -4.80
CA TYR A 67 -8.11 2.22 -6.10
C TYR A 67 -7.99 3.76 -6.04
N PRO A 68 -7.63 4.43 -7.16
CA PRO A 68 -7.37 5.87 -7.16
C PRO A 68 -8.62 6.74 -7.11
N TRP A 69 -9.80 6.21 -7.48
CA TRP A 69 -11.06 6.95 -7.49
C TRP A 69 -12.07 6.31 -6.52
N PRO A 70 -12.55 7.06 -5.52
CA PRO A 70 -13.68 6.65 -4.71
C PRO A 70 -14.93 6.39 -5.57
N ILE A 71 -15.72 5.36 -5.23
CA ILE A 71 -16.90 4.97 -6.00
C ILE A 71 -17.92 6.12 -6.12
N HIS A 72 -18.14 6.87 -5.04
CA HIS A 72 -19.13 7.93 -4.99
C HIS A 72 -18.81 9.14 -5.87
N THR A 73 -17.57 9.28 -6.36
CA THR A 73 -17.18 10.35 -7.29
C THR A 73 -17.24 9.90 -8.76
N MET A 74 -17.50 8.62 -9.02
CA MET A 74 -17.54 8.07 -10.38
C MET A 74 -18.88 8.42 -11.06
N THR A 75 -18.82 8.79 -12.35
CA THR A 75 -20.00 9.20 -13.13
C THR A 75 -21.14 8.17 -13.13
N GLY A 76 -20.83 6.88 -13.09
CA GLY A 76 -21.82 5.80 -13.00
C GLY A 76 -22.65 5.81 -11.72
N TYR A 77 -22.16 6.47 -10.66
CA TYR A 77 -22.82 6.56 -9.35
C TYR A 77 -23.41 7.95 -9.07
N ALA A 78 -23.38 8.88 -10.04
CA ALA A 78 -23.87 10.24 -9.87
C ALA A 78 -25.36 10.31 -9.44
N HIS A 79 -26.16 9.30 -9.77
CA HIS A 79 -27.57 9.21 -9.40
C HIS A 79 -27.82 9.06 -7.89
N TYR A 80 -26.80 8.73 -7.10
CA TYR A 80 -26.87 8.75 -5.63
C TYR A 80 -26.72 10.15 -5.03
N GLY A 81 -26.43 11.18 -5.85
CA GLY A 81 -26.28 12.56 -5.38
C GLY A 81 -25.07 12.81 -4.49
N LEU A 82 -24.16 11.84 -4.40
CA LEU A 82 -22.88 11.97 -3.71
C LEU A 82 -21.83 12.46 -4.71
N GLY A 83 -20.97 13.36 -4.26
CA GLY A 83 -19.85 13.91 -5.03
C GLY A 83 -18.66 14.20 -4.13
N ASP A 84 -17.68 14.94 -4.65
CA ASP A 84 -16.52 15.37 -3.88
C ASP A 84 -16.94 16.07 -2.57
N GLY A 85 -16.26 15.73 -1.47
CA GLY A 85 -16.57 16.21 -0.12
C GLY A 85 -17.62 15.40 0.63
N SER A 86 -18.33 14.47 -0.03
CA SER A 86 -19.38 13.68 0.64
C SER A 86 -18.80 12.62 1.58
N LEU A 87 -17.64 12.06 1.26
CA LEU A 87 -16.95 11.05 2.06
C LEU A 87 -15.48 11.43 2.25
N PRO A 88 -15.16 12.42 3.11
CA PRO A 88 -13.84 13.04 3.18
C PRO A 88 -12.73 12.07 3.58
N VAL A 89 -13.02 11.07 4.42
CA VAL A 89 -12.05 10.04 4.81
C VAL A 89 -11.71 9.15 3.61
N THR A 90 -12.71 8.70 2.85
CA THR A 90 -12.52 7.86 1.66
C THR A 90 -11.70 8.62 0.60
N GLU A 91 -12.05 9.87 0.34
CA GLU A 91 -11.37 10.72 -0.63
C GLU A 91 -9.92 10.98 -0.25
N LYS A 92 -9.67 11.25 1.03
CA LYS A 92 -8.30 11.41 1.55
C LYS A 92 -7.49 10.13 1.37
N VAL A 93 -8.03 8.98 1.79
CA VAL A 93 -7.33 7.70 1.70
C VAL A 93 -7.02 7.33 0.25
N ALA A 94 -7.95 7.54 -0.70
CA ALA A 94 -7.73 7.27 -2.12
C ALA A 94 -6.56 8.08 -2.72
N LYS A 95 -6.32 9.29 -2.19
CA LYS A 95 -5.18 10.15 -2.57
C LYS A 95 -3.85 9.73 -1.93
N GLU A 96 -3.88 8.93 -0.87
CA GLU A 96 -2.70 8.59 -0.08
C GLU A 96 -2.21 7.14 -0.26
N ILE A 97 -3.07 6.21 -0.73
CA ILE A 97 -2.74 4.77 -0.78
C ILE A 97 -1.90 4.37 -1.98
N PHE A 98 -1.02 3.40 -1.79
CA PHE A 98 -0.39 2.62 -2.86
C PHE A 98 0.03 1.24 -2.34
N SER A 99 0.15 0.27 -3.25
CA SER A 99 0.41 -1.13 -2.93
C SER A 99 1.87 -1.49 -3.22
N LEU A 100 2.57 -2.00 -2.21
CA LEU A 100 3.91 -2.54 -2.37
C LEU A 100 3.89 -3.92 -3.05
N PRO A 101 5.00 -4.36 -3.65
CA PRO A 101 5.10 -5.72 -4.20
C PRO A 101 4.69 -6.78 -3.16
N MET A 102 3.70 -7.60 -3.50
CA MET A 102 3.17 -8.62 -2.61
C MET A 102 2.71 -9.86 -3.40
N TYR A 103 3.64 -10.77 -3.65
CA TYR A 103 3.38 -12.03 -4.34
C TYR A 103 4.29 -13.15 -3.79
N PRO A 104 3.87 -14.43 -3.81
CA PRO A 104 4.59 -15.50 -3.15
C PRO A 104 6.04 -15.69 -3.62
N SER A 105 6.33 -15.42 -4.90
CA SER A 105 7.67 -15.52 -5.47
C SER A 105 8.55 -14.29 -5.25
N LEU A 106 8.09 -13.26 -4.52
CA LEU A 106 8.91 -12.10 -4.16
C LEU A 106 10.04 -12.58 -3.23
N THR A 107 11.28 -12.32 -3.61
CA THR A 107 12.43 -12.72 -2.79
C THR A 107 12.70 -11.72 -1.67
N ASP A 108 13.36 -12.16 -0.60
CA ASP A 108 13.74 -11.28 0.50
C ASP A 108 14.69 -10.17 0.02
N GLU A 109 15.58 -10.46 -0.94
CA GLU A 109 16.47 -9.46 -1.56
C GLU A 109 15.70 -8.40 -2.36
N GLN A 110 14.71 -8.81 -3.17
CA GLN A 110 13.84 -7.87 -3.88
C GLN A 110 13.07 -6.99 -2.89
N GLN A 111 12.56 -7.58 -1.81
CA GLN A 111 11.86 -6.86 -0.76
C GLN A 111 12.77 -5.83 -0.07
N LYS A 112 14.01 -6.22 0.27
CA LYS A 112 15.01 -5.34 0.89
C LYS A 112 15.31 -4.14 -0.02
N ILE A 113 15.47 -4.34 -1.32
CA ILE A 113 15.68 -3.24 -2.28
C ILE A 113 14.52 -2.24 -2.21
N VAL A 114 13.27 -2.71 -2.22
CA VAL A 114 12.10 -1.84 -2.10
C VAL A 114 12.12 -1.05 -0.78
N VAL A 115 12.39 -1.73 0.33
CA VAL A 115 12.48 -1.12 1.67
C VAL A 115 13.58 -0.05 1.73
N GLU A 116 14.77 -0.34 1.21
CA GLU A 116 15.89 0.59 1.23
C GLU A 116 15.59 1.88 0.47
N LYS A 117 14.89 1.76 -0.67
CA LYS A 117 14.44 2.94 -1.43
C LYS A 117 13.37 3.70 -0.68
N LEU A 118 12.35 3.02 -0.17
CA LEU A 118 11.31 3.63 0.64
C LEU A 118 11.91 4.38 1.83
N LYS A 119 12.85 3.81 2.59
CA LYS A 119 13.51 4.52 3.71
C LYS A 119 14.22 5.80 3.30
N LYS A 120 14.82 5.85 2.11
CA LYS A 120 15.49 7.07 1.63
C LYS A 120 14.48 8.17 1.27
N ILE A 121 13.34 7.77 0.70
CA ILE A 121 12.27 8.66 0.25
C ILE A 121 11.40 9.14 1.43
N CYS A 122 11.01 8.20 2.28
CA CYS A 122 10.01 8.30 3.36
C CYS A 122 10.66 8.50 4.74
N ASN A 123 11.46 9.55 4.88
CA ASN A 123 12.10 9.89 6.15
C ASN A 123 11.21 10.81 6.97
N LYS A 124 11.01 10.50 8.25
CA LYS A 124 10.41 11.44 9.20
C LYS A 124 11.18 12.76 9.16
N LYS A 125 10.60 13.79 8.53
CA LYS A 125 11.09 15.16 8.64
C LYS A 125 11.17 15.49 10.14
N ARG A 126 12.37 15.89 10.59
CA ARG A 126 12.61 16.36 11.95
C ARG A 126 11.82 17.62 12.23
#